data_AF-A0A2E7D7J1-F1
#
_entry.id   AF-A0A2E7D7J1-F1
#
_cell.length_a   1.000
_cell.length_b   1.000
_cell.length_c   1.000
_cell.angle_alpha   90.00
_cell.angle_beta   90.00
_cell.angle_gamma   90.00
#
_symmetry.space_group_name_H-M   'P 1'
#
loop_
_entity.id
_entity.type
_entity.pdbx_description
1 polymer ?
#
loop_
_entity_poly.entity_id
_entity_poly.type
_entity_poly.pdbx_seq_one_letter_code
_entity_poly.pdbx_strand_id
1 'polypeptide(L)'
;MVEFDVVSDARLYWVRVDGVLRFSTDADKRMTVDTLVTTDNATLEIGTEENPVQAGVTAEVIIAADGEIDTDWDVRQITRGIVTNGPVRIHGADKLGHVAIAGNAMAGDNQLTLALPDGMTTPQGWQVGDTIVLHGTNHNQDGSDEDKTRYEDEVLTITAINGNTVEFTNNDITSGDNTVLRFDHTTPEGFDEYDLQIRVANLTRNVRVASELGIDTPIPLRGHFMMMHEQGQSVQNAGFYGLGRTNKNEVANDAREIDGVLTAGTNQRGRIGLLDRRHRRRFGGPRDWLRRAL
;
A
#
# COMPACT_ATOMS: atom_id res chain seq x y z
N MET A 1 15.83 23.48 -6.12
CA MET A 1 15.74 22.09 -5.65
C MET A 1 15.97 22.11 -4.16
N VAL A 2 15.16 21.40 -3.40
CA VAL A 2 15.33 21.18 -1.96
C VAL A 2 15.57 19.70 -1.75
N GLU A 3 16.61 19.37 -1.00
CA GLU A 3 16.88 18.03 -0.52
C GLU A 3 16.34 17.88 0.91
N PHE A 4 15.67 16.78 1.17
CA PHE A 4 15.11 16.42 2.46
C PHE A 4 15.77 15.14 2.95
N ASP A 5 16.60 15.27 3.98
CA ASP A 5 17.55 14.27 4.46
C ASP A 5 17.50 14.08 5.98
N VAL A 6 16.44 14.55 6.62
CA VAL A 6 16.30 14.58 8.09
C VAL A 6 15.11 13.77 8.57
N VAL A 7 15.28 13.10 9.70
CA VAL A 7 14.18 12.60 10.53
C VAL A 7 13.65 13.78 11.35
N SER A 8 12.49 14.32 10.96
CA SER A 8 11.89 15.48 11.63
C SER A 8 10.65 15.08 12.42
N ASP A 9 10.55 15.59 13.64
CA ASP A 9 9.32 15.55 14.45
C ASP A 9 8.45 16.80 14.26
N ALA A 10 8.89 17.75 13.42
CA ALA A 10 8.11 18.92 13.09
C ALA A 10 6.84 18.52 12.33
N ARG A 11 5.69 19.03 12.80
CA ARG A 11 4.39 18.85 12.15
C ARG A 11 4.13 20.02 11.21
N LEU A 12 4.16 19.75 9.91
CA LEU A 12 3.95 20.75 8.89
C LEU A 12 2.47 20.81 8.53
N TYR A 13 1.84 21.98 8.66
CA TYR A 13 0.44 22.11 8.26
C TYR A 13 0.29 22.12 6.72
N TRP A 14 1.11 22.91 6.03
CA TRP A 14 1.13 22.99 4.57
C TRP A 14 2.56 22.95 4.03
N VAL A 15 2.78 22.11 3.02
CA VAL A 15 4.01 22.11 2.20
C VAL A 15 3.60 22.28 0.75
N ARG A 16 3.95 23.42 0.16
CA ARG A 16 3.80 23.63 -1.28
C ARG A 16 5.17 23.53 -1.95
N VAL A 17 5.26 22.73 -3.00
CA VAL A 17 6.46 22.54 -3.80
C VAL A 17 6.25 23.19 -5.18
N ASP A 18 7.08 24.18 -5.50
CA ASP A 18 7.09 24.87 -6.80
C ASP A 18 8.27 24.48 -7.71
N GLY A 19 9.17 23.63 -7.22
CA GLY A 19 10.32 23.11 -7.96
C GLY A 19 10.52 21.63 -7.67
N VAL A 20 11.75 21.22 -7.38
CA VAL A 20 12.04 19.82 -7.02
C VAL A 20 12.14 19.69 -5.51
N LEU A 21 11.32 18.83 -4.91
CA LEU A 21 11.50 18.28 -3.57
C LEU A 21 12.01 16.85 -3.70
N ARG A 22 13.26 16.63 -3.27
CA ARG A 22 13.94 15.34 -3.33
C ARG A 22 14.21 14.83 -1.93
N PHE A 23 13.87 13.58 -1.66
CA PHE A 23 14.26 12.88 -0.43
C PHE A 23 15.61 12.18 -0.68
N SER A 24 16.54 12.26 0.27
CA SER A 24 17.83 11.58 0.17
C SER A 24 17.65 10.06 0.06
N THR A 25 18.55 9.35 -0.64
CA THR A 25 18.41 7.90 -0.83
C THR A 25 19.25 7.07 0.14
N ASP A 26 20.12 7.72 0.90
CA ASP A 26 21.21 7.14 1.69
C ASP A 26 21.16 7.48 3.19
N ALA A 27 20.21 8.30 3.63
CA ALA A 27 19.95 8.60 5.04
C ALA A 27 18.46 8.42 5.39
N ASP A 28 18.18 8.06 6.63
CA ASP A 28 16.80 7.99 7.15
C ASP A 28 16.17 9.37 7.19
N LYS A 29 14.89 9.43 6.83
CA LYS A 29 14.14 10.69 6.77
C LYS A 29 12.66 10.46 7.02
N ARG A 30 12.08 11.43 7.71
CA ARG A 30 10.67 11.43 8.09
C ARG A 30 10.12 12.83 8.03
N MET A 31 9.06 13.00 7.24
CA MET A 31 8.28 14.23 7.16
C MET A 31 6.88 13.96 7.69
N THR A 32 6.46 14.70 8.72
CA THR A 32 5.06 14.71 9.16
C THR A 32 4.38 15.96 8.61
N VAL A 33 3.33 15.78 7.82
CA VAL A 33 2.64 16.87 7.11
C VAL A 33 1.13 16.62 7.06
N ASP A 34 0.30 17.64 7.21
CA ASP A 34 -1.13 17.50 6.90
C ASP A 34 -1.33 17.50 5.38
N THR A 35 -0.91 18.55 4.68
CA THR A 35 -1.05 18.64 3.22
C THR A 35 0.27 18.95 2.51
N LEU A 36 0.69 18.07 1.59
CA LEU A 36 1.78 18.31 0.64
C LEU A 36 1.19 18.47 -0.75
N VAL A 37 1.46 19.60 -1.41
CA VAL A 37 1.01 19.87 -2.77
C VAL A 37 2.18 20.22 -3.69
N THR A 38 2.23 19.62 -4.88
CA THR A 38 3.17 20.03 -5.94
C THR A 38 2.41 20.78 -7.03
N THR A 39 3.00 21.85 -7.59
CA THR A 39 2.48 22.51 -8.79
C THR A 39 2.83 21.73 -10.07
N ASP A 40 2.24 22.10 -11.20
CA ASP A 40 2.38 21.39 -12.48
C ASP A 40 3.85 21.23 -12.93
N ASN A 41 4.69 22.22 -12.62
CA ASN A 41 6.12 22.21 -12.97
C ASN A 41 7.02 21.65 -11.85
N ALA A 42 6.44 21.22 -10.73
CA ALA A 42 7.16 20.72 -9.58
C ALA A 42 7.30 19.19 -9.62
N THR A 43 8.41 18.67 -9.11
CA THR A 43 8.68 17.23 -9.03
C THR A 43 8.79 16.81 -7.58
N LEU A 44 8.06 15.75 -7.22
CA LEU A 44 8.29 15.00 -5.99
C LEU A 44 9.13 13.77 -6.32
N GLU A 45 10.31 13.66 -5.67
CA GLU A 45 11.26 12.57 -5.90
C GLU A 45 11.63 11.89 -4.58
N ILE A 46 11.29 10.61 -4.45
CA ILE A 46 11.67 9.73 -3.34
C ILE A 46 12.35 8.51 -3.95
N GLY A 47 13.62 8.67 -4.33
CA GLY A 47 14.33 7.71 -5.16
C GLY A 47 13.93 7.76 -6.65
N THR A 48 14.74 7.11 -7.48
CA THR A 48 14.58 6.96 -8.93
C THR A 48 14.86 5.52 -9.34
N GLU A 49 14.61 5.16 -10.60
CA GLU A 49 14.93 3.82 -11.11
C GLU A 49 16.44 3.53 -11.03
N GLU A 50 17.27 4.52 -11.36
CA GLU A 50 18.73 4.37 -11.34
C GLU A 50 19.35 4.54 -9.94
N ASN A 51 18.64 5.19 -9.03
CA ASN A 51 19.05 5.42 -7.65
C ASN A 51 17.83 5.30 -6.72
N PRO A 52 17.36 4.08 -6.42
CA PRO A 52 16.28 3.87 -5.47
C PRO A 52 16.74 4.19 -4.04
N VAL A 53 15.79 4.39 -3.12
CA VAL A 53 16.12 4.48 -1.69
C VAL A 53 16.77 3.18 -1.22
N GLN A 54 17.95 3.27 -0.60
CA GLN A 54 18.76 2.12 -0.21
C GLN A 54 18.02 1.20 0.77
N ALA A 55 18.29 -0.12 0.71
CA ALA A 55 17.54 -1.13 1.47
C ALA A 55 17.56 -0.95 2.99
N GLY A 56 18.64 -0.41 3.55
CA GLY A 56 18.78 -0.12 4.99
C GLY A 56 18.31 1.27 5.40
N VAL A 57 17.67 2.01 4.50
CA VAL A 57 17.30 3.41 4.68
C VAL A 57 15.79 3.58 4.55
N THR A 58 15.18 4.26 5.50
CA THR A 58 13.74 4.55 5.53
C THR A 58 13.44 5.94 4.96
N ALA A 59 12.45 6.02 4.08
CA ALA A 59 11.86 7.26 3.60
C ALA A 59 10.39 7.30 4.01
N GLU A 60 10.04 8.16 4.97
CA GLU A 60 8.68 8.20 5.49
C GLU A 60 8.02 9.57 5.30
N VAL A 61 6.81 9.56 4.74
CA VAL A 61 5.89 10.69 4.77
C VAL A 61 4.66 10.29 5.56
N ILE A 62 4.51 10.92 6.73
CA ILE A 62 3.38 10.72 7.63
C ILE A 62 2.35 11.81 7.38
N ILE A 63 1.12 11.42 7.07
CA ILE A 63 -0.01 12.32 6.99
C ILE A 63 -0.60 12.51 8.38
N ALA A 64 -0.47 13.73 8.90
CA ALA A 64 -0.90 14.10 10.23
C ALA A 64 -2.42 13.90 10.40
N ALA A 65 -2.83 13.39 11.56
CA ALA A 65 -4.22 13.12 11.91
C ALA A 65 -4.74 14.12 12.98
N ASP A 66 -4.49 15.41 12.80
CA ASP A 66 -4.73 16.49 13.79
C ASP A 66 -6.21 16.92 13.97
N GLY A 67 -7.15 15.99 13.82
CA GLY A 67 -8.61 16.25 13.90
C GLY A 67 -9.31 16.23 12.54
N GLU A 68 -10.63 16.38 12.55
CA GLU A 68 -11.45 16.29 11.33
C GLU A 68 -11.15 17.42 10.34
N ILE A 69 -11.36 17.13 9.05
CA ILE A 69 -11.22 18.13 8.00
C ILE A 69 -12.38 19.12 8.12
N ASP A 70 -12.07 20.41 8.08
CA ASP A 70 -13.07 21.47 7.95
C ASP A 70 -13.78 21.34 6.60
N THR A 71 -14.99 20.78 6.60
CA THR A 71 -15.78 20.54 5.39
C THR A 71 -16.48 21.79 4.86
N ASP A 72 -16.51 22.89 5.61
CA ASP A 72 -17.01 24.17 5.12
C ASP A 72 -15.95 24.84 4.24
N TRP A 73 -14.68 24.73 4.63
CA TRP A 73 -13.56 25.24 3.85
C TRP A 73 -13.11 24.27 2.74
N ASP A 74 -12.91 23.00 3.07
CA ASP A 74 -12.55 21.94 2.12
C ASP A 74 -13.76 21.04 1.81
N VAL A 75 -14.74 21.63 1.14
CA VAL A 75 -15.98 20.96 0.75
C VAL A 75 -15.74 19.71 -0.09
N ARG A 76 -14.69 19.72 -0.91
CA ARG A 76 -14.26 18.58 -1.73
C ARG A 76 -13.32 17.65 -1.00
N GLN A 77 -12.95 17.92 0.24
CA GLN A 77 -12.11 17.06 1.04
C GLN A 77 -10.78 16.69 0.31
N ILE A 78 -10.18 17.63 -0.42
CA ILE A 78 -8.93 17.45 -1.20
C ILE A 78 -7.69 17.63 -0.32
N THR A 79 -7.77 18.36 0.79
CA THR A 79 -6.64 18.53 1.70
C THR A 79 -6.44 17.27 2.54
N ARG A 80 -5.42 17.27 3.41
CA ARG A 80 -4.97 16.11 4.17
C ARG A 80 -4.53 14.95 3.27
N GLY A 81 -3.27 15.03 2.85
CA GLY A 81 -2.67 14.07 1.93
C GLY A 81 -1.58 14.68 1.06
N ILE A 82 -1.15 13.89 0.08
CA ILE A 82 -0.19 14.29 -0.94
C ILE A 82 -0.96 14.49 -2.24
N VAL A 83 -0.92 15.70 -2.79
CA VAL A 83 -1.59 16.06 -4.05
C VAL A 83 -0.53 16.54 -5.03
N THR A 84 -0.22 15.74 -6.04
CA THR A 84 0.85 16.06 -6.99
C THR A 84 0.26 16.47 -8.33
N ASN A 85 0.54 17.69 -8.81
CA ASN A 85 0.13 18.12 -10.15
C ASN A 85 1.25 17.99 -11.20
N GLY A 86 2.51 17.88 -10.76
CA GLY A 86 3.66 17.62 -11.63
C GLY A 86 4.20 16.18 -11.49
N PRO A 87 5.36 15.88 -12.09
CA PRO A 87 5.94 14.54 -12.10
C PRO A 87 6.22 13.97 -10.70
N VAL A 88 6.05 12.66 -10.56
CA VAL A 88 6.30 11.91 -9.33
C VAL A 88 7.20 10.72 -9.62
N ARG A 89 8.30 10.60 -8.88
CA ARG A 89 9.18 9.44 -8.88
C ARG A 89 9.31 8.91 -7.46
N ILE A 90 8.90 7.67 -7.25
CA ILE A 90 9.00 7.00 -5.95
C ILE A 90 9.56 5.60 -6.21
N HIS A 91 10.79 5.36 -5.80
CA HIS A 91 11.47 4.08 -5.96
C HIS A 91 12.13 3.68 -4.64
N GLY A 92 11.56 2.65 -4.00
CA GLY A 92 12.18 1.98 -2.87
C GLY A 92 13.15 0.90 -3.29
N ALA A 93 13.79 0.27 -2.30
CA ALA A 93 14.72 -0.82 -2.56
C ALA A 93 14.03 -2.01 -3.21
N ASP A 94 14.75 -2.69 -4.12
CA ASP A 94 14.22 -3.88 -4.78
C ASP A 94 13.89 -4.97 -3.78
N LYS A 95 12.64 -5.44 -3.86
CA LYS A 95 12.13 -6.50 -3.00
C LYS A 95 11.19 -7.39 -3.81
N LEU A 96 11.31 -8.70 -3.62
CA LEU A 96 10.37 -9.65 -4.19
C LEU A 96 8.98 -9.41 -3.58
N GLY A 97 8.05 -8.88 -4.37
CA GLY A 97 6.76 -8.42 -3.83
C GLY A 97 5.85 -9.55 -3.35
N HIS A 98 5.94 -10.72 -4.00
CA HIS A 98 5.18 -11.91 -3.66
C HIS A 98 5.84 -13.15 -4.27
N VAL A 99 5.56 -14.31 -3.69
CA VAL A 99 6.06 -15.60 -4.18
C VAL A 99 5.08 -16.71 -3.82
N ALA A 100 5.10 -17.80 -4.59
CA ALA A 100 4.35 -18.99 -4.22
C ALA A 100 4.99 -19.70 -3.02
N ILE A 101 4.19 -20.43 -2.25
CA ILE A 101 4.69 -21.42 -1.29
C ILE A 101 4.76 -22.79 -1.97
N ALA A 102 5.60 -23.66 -1.44
CA ALA A 102 5.75 -25.03 -1.90
C ALA A 102 4.65 -25.90 -1.26
N GLY A 103 3.58 -26.16 -2.01
CA GLY A 103 2.46 -27.00 -1.57
C GLY A 103 1.48 -26.29 -0.64
N ASN A 104 0.80 -27.07 0.20
CA ASN A 104 -0.16 -26.58 1.19
C ASN A 104 0.56 -26.12 2.46
N ALA A 105 -0.07 -25.22 3.21
CA ALA A 105 0.36 -24.84 4.55
C ALA A 105 -0.80 -25.08 5.52
N MET A 106 -0.60 -25.89 6.55
CA MET A 106 -1.68 -26.34 7.43
C MET A 106 -1.69 -25.55 8.74
N ALA A 107 -2.85 -25.49 9.39
CA ALA A 107 -2.95 -24.95 10.74
C ALA A 107 -1.99 -25.71 11.68
N GLY A 108 -1.25 -24.97 12.49
CA GLY A 108 -0.19 -25.51 13.34
C GLY A 108 1.21 -25.50 12.72
N ASP A 109 1.36 -25.29 11.40
CA ASP A 109 2.68 -25.12 10.78
C ASP A 109 3.34 -23.85 11.30
N ASN A 110 4.64 -23.92 11.58
CA ASN A 110 5.44 -22.80 12.13
C ASN A 110 6.43 -22.20 11.13
N GLN A 111 6.42 -22.69 9.89
CA GLN A 111 7.31 -22.24 8.83
C GLN A 111 6.62 -22.35 7.47
N LEU A 112 6.96 -21.44 6.55
CA LEU A 112 6.56 -21.50 5.15
C LEU A 112 7.77 -21.88 4.30
N THR A 113 7.59 -22.85 3.40
CA THR A 113 8.59 -23.13 2.37
C THR A 113 8.20 -22.38 1.11
N LEU A 114 9.09 -21.53 0.60
CA LEU A 114 8.85 -20.70 -0.57
C LEU A 114 9.27 -21.43 -1.85
N ALA A 115 8.41 -21.37 -2.87
CA ALA A 115 8.71 -21.77 -4.23
C ALA A 115 9.37 -20.59 -4.97
N LEU A 116 10.64 -20.35 -4.65
CA LEU A 116 11.41 -19.24 -5.22
C LEU A 116 11.60 -19.41 -6.74
N PRO A 117 11.65 -18.30 -7.51
CA PRO A 117 11.99 -18.35 -8.94
C PRO A 117 13.35 -19.00 -9.19
N ASP A 118 13.52 -19.58 -10.38
CA ASP A 118 14.75 -20.27 -10.77
C ASP A 118 16.00 -19.40 -10.54
N GLY A 119 17.00 -20.00 -9.90
CA GLY A 119 18.28 -19.34 -9.58
C GLY A 119 18.29 -18.54 -8.27
N MET A 120 17.16 -18.43 -7.56
CA MET A 120 17.10 -17.82 -6.23
C MET A 120 17.15 -18.87 -5.13
N THR A 121 18.04 -18.68 -4.15
CA THR A 121 18.13 -19.52 -2.96
C THR A 121 17.55 -18.86 -1.71
N THR A 122 17.23 -17.56 -1.78
CA THR A 122 16.61 -16.78 -0.71
C THR A 122 15.70 -15.71 -1.32
N PRO A 123 14.58 -15.34 -0.67
CA PRO A 123 13.69 -14.31 -1.20
C PRO A 123 14.39 -12.93 -1.23
N GLN A 124 14.55 -12.38 -2.43
CA GLN A 124 15.26 -11.11 -2.64
C GLN A 124 14.67 -9.97 -1.80
N GLY A 125 15.51 -9.34 -0.98
CA GLY A 125 15.17 -8.14 -0.20
C GLY A 125 14.28 -8.40 1.02
N TRP A 126 13.88 -9.65 1.29
CA TRP A 126 13.15 -9.98 2.52
C TRP A 126 14.11 -9.99 3.71
N GLN A 127 13.61 -9.57 4.87
CA GLN A 127 14.39 -9.51 6.12
C GLN A 127 13.53 -9.91 7.31
N VAL A 128 14.20 -10.29 8.41
CA VAL A 128 13.53 -10.49 9.70
C VAL A 128 12.85 -9.19 10.14
N GLY A 129 11.62 -9.30 10.62
CA GLY A 129 10.75 -8.17 10.96
C GLY A 129 9.88 -7.67 9.80
N ASP A 130 10.07 -8.18 8.57
CA ASP A 130 9.12 -7.89 7.49
C ASP A 130 7.75 -8.51 7.80
N THR A 131 6.69 -7.78 7.46
CA THR A 131 5.31 -8.28 7.50
C THR A 131 4.97 -8.90 6.14
N ILE A 132 4.45 -10.12 6.17
CA ILE A 132 3.97 -10.86 5.01
C ILE A 132 2.49 -11.20 5.21
N VAL A 133 1.75 -11.39 4.13
CA VAL A 133 0.39 -11.92 4.14
C VAL A 133 0.36 -13.21 3.37
N LEU A 134 -0.06 -14.28 4.03
CA LEU A 134 -0.46 -15.52 3.39
C LEU A 134 -1.94 -15.39 2.99
N HIS A 135 -2.24 -15.59 1.71
CA HIS A 135 -3.63 -15.53 1.29
C HIS A 135 -4.40 -16.73 1.83
N GLY A 136 -5.64 -16.50 2.28
CA GLY A 136 -6.51 -17.60 2.63
C GLY A 136 -7.09 -18.28 1.38
N THR A 137 -7.32 -19.58 1.51
CA THR A 137 -7.81 -20.43 0.42
C THR A 137 -9.29 -20.80 0.53
N ASN A 138 -9.95 -20.35 1.60
CA ASN A 138 -11.34 -20.67 1.87
C ASN A 138 -12.19 -19.40 2.06
N HIS A 139 -13.51 -19.57 1.97
CA HIS A 139 -14.46 -18.51 2.22
C HIS A 139 -15.61 -18.99 3.09
N ASN A 140 -15.78 -18.35 4.25
CA ASN A 140 -16.92 -18.55 5.12
C ASN A 140 -17.79 -17.29 5.14
N GLN A 141 -18.97 -17.36 4.52
CA GLN A 141 -19.89 -16.22 4.45
C GLN A 141 -20.33 -15.72 5.84
N ASP A 142 -20.43 -16.61 6.82
CA ASP A 142 -20.83 -16.30 8.20
C ASP A 142 -19.64 -15.89 9.09
N GLY A 143 -18.42 -15.93 8.55
CA GLY A 143 -17.21 -15.50 9.25
C GLY A 143 -17.13 -13.98 9.46
N SER A 144 -16.22 -13.56 10.34
CA SER A 144 -15.92 -12.16 10.61
C SER A 144 -14.66 -11.70 9.87
N ASP A 145 -14.64 -10.42 9.49
CA ASP A 145 -13.44 -9.77 8.95
C ASP A 145 -12.45 -9.42 10.06
N GLU A 146 -12.95 -9.22 11.29
CA GLU A 146 -12.15 -8.82 12.46
C GLU A 146 -11.26 -9.96 12.94
N ASP A 147 -11.77 -11.19 12.95
CA ASP A 147 -11.02 -12.38 13.35
C ASP A 147 -10.50 -13.19 12.17
N LYS A 148 -10.58 -12.64 10.96
CA LYS A 148 -10.14 -13.25 9.69
C LYS A 148 -10.88 -14.52 9.26
N THR A 149 -11.89 -15.00 9.98
CA THR A 149 -12.57 -16.26 9.64
C THR A 149 -13.36 -16.22 8.33
N ARG A 150 -13.65 -15.03 7.78
CA ARG A 150 -14.34 -14.91 6.49
C ARG A 150 -13.47 -15.31 5.29
N TYR A 151 -12.20 -14.92 5.31
CA TYR A 151 -11.28 -15.09 4.17
C TYR A 151 -10.06 -15.93 4.51
N GLU A 152 -9.82 -16.20 5.79
CA GLU A 152 -8.71 -17.00 6.32
C GLU A 152 -7.33 -16.51 5.89
N ASP A 153 -7.18 -15.22 5.51
CA ASP A 153 -5.88 -14.61 5.30
C ASP A 153 -5.14 -14.41 6.62
N GLU A 154 -3.82 -14.63 6.61
CA GLU A 154 -3.00 -14.54 7.81
C GLU A 154 -1.86 -13.52 7.63
N VAL A 155 -1.77 -12.57 8.56
CA VAL A 155 -0.72 -11.57 8.61
C VAL A 155 0.40 -12.09 9.51
N LEU A 156 1.58 -12.31 8.93
CA LEU A 156 2.72 -12.90 9.62
C LEU A 156 3.89 -11.91 9.67
N THR A 157 4.67 -11.95 10.74
CA THR A 157 5.93 -11.22 10.90
C THR A 157 7.09 -12.20 10.83
N ILE A 158 8.02 -12.01 9.89
CA ILE A 158 9.15 -12.91 9.71
C ILE A 158 10.07 -12.86 10.93
N THR A 159 10.41 -14.03 11.50
CA THR A 159 11.34 -14.17 12.62
C THR A 159 12.68 -14.75 12.19
N ALA A 160 12.70 -15.60 11.17
CA ALA A 160 13.92 -16.13 10.57
C ALA A 160 13.76 -16.43 9.07
N ILE A 161 14.86 -16.34 8.33
CA ILE A 161 14.93 -16.73 6.91
C ILE A 161 16.12 -17.67 6.75
N ASN A 162 15.83 -18.92 6.39
CA ASN A 162 16.79 -20.00 6.19
C ASN A 162 16.68 -20.50 4.74
N GLY A 163 17.38 -19.84 3.83
CA GLY A 163 17.25 -20.13 2.39
C GLY A 163 15.85 -19.78 1.88
N ASN A 164 15.10 -20.78 1.41
CA ASN A 164 13.71 -20.63 0.97
C ASN A 164 12.69 -20.94 2.08
N THR A 165 13.11 -21.24 3.31
CA THR A 165 12.20 -21.42 4.45
C THR A 165 12.13 -20.14 5.27
N VAL A 166 10.91 -19.75 5.65
CA VAL A 166 10.64 -18.57 6.47
C VAL A 166 9.89 -18.99 7.73
N GLU A 167 10.42 -18.64 8.89
CA GLU A 167 9.74 -18.75 10.18
C GLU A 167 9.07 -17.41 10.52
N PHE A 168 8.01 -17.45 11.31
CA PHE A 168 7.22 -16.26 11.57
C PHE A 168 6.53 -16.27 12.94
N THR A 169 6.02 -15.09 13.31
CA THR A 169 4.98 -14.90 14.31
C THR A 169 3.69 -14.51 13.59
N ASN A 170 2.58 -15.14 13.94
CA ASN A 170 1.25 -14.85 13.43
C ASN A 170 0.63 -13.69 14.21
N ASN A 171 0.40 -12.57 13.53
CA ASN A 171 -0.09 -11.35 14.15
C ASN A 171 -1.59 -11.42 14.47
N ASP A 172 -2.33 -12.34 13.84
CA ASP A 172 -3.77 -12.50 14.04
C ASP A 172 -4.10 -13.34 15.30
N ILE A 173 -3.10 -14.03 15.88
CA ILE A 173 -3.22 -14.77 17.14
C ILE A 173 -2.85 -13.83 18.31
N THR A 174 -3.88 -13.28 18.96
CA THR A 174 -3.72 -12.34 20.08
C THR A 174 -3.61 -13.01 21.45
N SER A 175 -3.87 -14.32 21.53
CA SER A 175 -3.71 -15.12 22.75
C SER A 175 -3.35 -16.56 22.41
N GLY A 176 -2.44 -17.18 23.19
CA GLY A 176 -1.97 -18.54 22.96
C GLY A 176 -0.63 -18.58 22.21
N ASP A 177 -0.38 -19.67 21.48
CA ASP A 177 0.80 -19.84 20.65
C ASP A 177 0.61 -19.12 19.31
N ASN A 178 1.37 -18.04 19.13
CA ASN A 178 1.36 -17.24 17.90
C ASN A 178 2.55 -17.56 16.98
N THR A 179 3.23 -18.69 17.18
CA THR A 179 4.33 -19.15 16.31
C THR A 179 3.88 -20.12 15.22
N VAL A 180 2.56 -20.23 15.02
CA VAL A 180 1.92 -21.18 14.10
C VAL A 180 0.85 -20.52 13.23
N LEU A 181 0.52 -21.16 12.11
CA LEU A 181 -0.66 -20.83 11.31
C LEU A 181 -1.95 -21.21 12.06
N ARG A 182 -2.99 -20.40 11.85
CA ARG A 182 -4.32 -20.62 12.43
C ARG A 182 -5.22 -21.41 11.49
N PHE A 183 -5.08 -21.24 10.18
CA PHE A 183 -5.97 -21.82 9.19
C PHE A 183 -5.25 -22.79 8.26
N ASP A 184 -6.03 -23.66 7.61
CA ASP A 184 -5.54 -24.57 6.59
C ASP A 184 -5.57 -23.86 5.23
N HIS A 185 -4.40 -23.75 4.60
CA HIS A 185 -4.22 -23.19 3.27
C HIS A 185 -3.98 -24.32 2.29
N THR A 186 -5.04 -24.72 1.59
CA THR A 186 -5.01 -25.86 0.67
C THR A 186 -5.49 -25.47 -0.71
N THR A 187 -4.84 -26.02 -1.73
CA THR A 187 -5.33 -25.89 -3.10
C THR A 187 -6.61 -26.70 -3.28
N PRO A 188 -7.62 -26.19 -4.03
CA PRO A 188 -8.86 -26.92 -4.27
C PRO A 188 -8.64 -28.30 -4.90
N GLU A 189 -9.29 -29.32 -4.35
CA GLU A 189 -9.24 -30.69 -4.88
C GLU A 189 -9.83 -30.76 -6.31
N GLY A 190 -9.19 -31.54 -7.19
CA GLY A 190 -9.64 -31.73 -8.57
C GLY A 190 -9.16 -30.64 -9.53
N PHE A 191 -8.33 -29.71 -9.07
CA PHE A 191 -7.71 -28.66 -9.89
C PHE A 191 -6.19 -28.81 -10.01
N ASP A 192 -5.64 -30.00 -9.72
CA ASP A 192 -4.21 -30.28 -9.76
C ASP A 192 -3.58 -30.01 -11.15
N GLU A 193 -4.39 -30.07 -12.22
CA GLU A 193 -3.97 -29.76 -13.59
C GLU A 193 -3.74 -28.27 -13.87
N TYR A 194 -4.23 -27.37 -12.99
CA TYR A 194 -4.17 -25.91 -13.19
C TYR A 194 -3.01 -25.23 -12.47
N ASP A 195 -2.12 -25.99 -11.81
CA ASP A 195 -0.97 -25.46 -11.04
C ASP A 195 -1.37 -24.27 -10.15
N LEU A 196 -2.47 -24.46 -9.40
CA LEU A 196 -2.94 -23.46 -8.46
C LEU A 196 -1.90 -23.32 -7.34
N GLN A 197 -1.37 -22.12 -7.18
CA GLN A 197 -0.30 -21.84 -6.23
C GLN A 197 -0.81 -20.95 -5.12
N ILE A 198 -0.60 -21.41 -3.89
CA ILE A 198 -0.75 -20.56 -2.71
C ILE A 198 0.41 -19.56 -2.70
N ARG A 199 0.14 -18.31 -2.35
CA ARG A 199 1.05 -17.18 -2.51
C ARG A 199 1.10 -16.36 -1.24
N VAL A 200 2.31 -15.95 -0.92
CA VAL A 200 2.61 -15.04 0.16
C VAL A 200 3.12 -13.72 -0.42
N ALA A 201 2.59 -12.60 0.09
CA ALA A 201 2.96 -11.26 -0.34
C ALA A 201 3.71 -10.54 0.79
N ASN A 202 4.83 -9.89 0.45
CA ASN A 202 5.54 -9.05 1.41
C ASN A 202 4.96 -7.65 1.41
N LEU A 203 4.58 -7.15 2.59
CA LEU A 203 3.93 -5.85 2.77
C LEU A 203 4.90 -4.74 3.24
N THR A 204 6.13 -5.07 3.60
CA THR A 204 7.11 -4.10 4.13
C THR A 204 7.90 -3.44 3.01
N ARG A 205 7.83 -2.11 2.94
CA ARG A 205 8.64 -1.27 2.04
C ARG A 205 9.39 -0.21 2.83
N ASN A 206 10.58 0.15 2.37
CA ASN A 206 11.43 1.17 3.01
C ASN A 206 10.99 2.59 2.65
N VAL A 207 10.28 2.77 1.54
CA VAL A 207 9.56 4.00 1.21
C VAL A 207 8.11 3.87 1.63
N ARG A 208 7.66 4.74 2.55
CA ARG A 208 6.37 4.65 3.23
C ARG A 208 5.63 5.98 3.15
N VAL A 209 4.40 5.95 2.66
CA VAL A 209 3.43 7.02 2.83
C VAL A 209 2.31 6.48 3.68
N ALA A 210 2.09 7.05 4.85
CA ALA A 210 1.13 6.52 5.81
C ALA A 210 0.32 7.62 6.49
N SER A 211 -0.91 7.32 6.89
CA SER A 211 -1.55 8.13 7.93
C SER A 211 -0.83 7.92 9.26
N GLU A 212 -0.93 8.89 10.18
CA GLU A 212 -0.20 8.90 11.45
C GLU A 212 -0.29 7.61 12.29
N LEU A 213 -1.45 6.97 12.34
CA LEU A 213 -1.65 5.70 13.05
C LEU A 213 -1.77 4.51 12.08
N GLY A 214 -1.30 4.67 10.83
CA GLY A 214 -1.45 3.66 9.80
C GLY A 214 -2.90 3.24 9.62
N ILE A 215 -3.15 1.92 9.61
CA ILE A 215 -4.49 1.34 9.43
C ILE A 215 -5.44 1.71 10.59
N ASP A 216 -4.93 1.97 11.79
CA ASP A 216 -5.73 2.32 12.96
C ASP A 216 -6.19 3.78 12.95
N THR A 217 -5.70 4.58 12.00
CA THR A 217 -6.21 5.94 11.79
C THR A 217 -7.70 5.84 11.42
N PRO A 218 -8.62 6.50 12.15
CA PRO A 218 -10.04 6.53 11.80
C PRO A 218 -10.25 7.01 10.36
N ILE A 219 -11.19 6.39 9.63
CA ILE A 219 -11.41 6.66 8.20
C ILE A 219 -11.50 8.17 7.88
N PRO A 220 -12.23 9.02 8.65
CA PRO A 220 -12.32 10.45 8.36
C PRO A 220 -10.98 11.20 8.50
N LEU A 221 -10.04 10.67 9.29
CA LEU A 221 -8.76 11.30 9.62
C LEU A 221 -7.62 10.85 8.71
N ARG A 222 -7.85 9.85 7.85
CA ARG A 222 -6.80 9.29 6.99
C ARG A 222 -6.33 10.28 5.92
N GLY A 223 -5.05 10.20 5.58
CA GLY A 223 -4.49 10.85 4.41
C GLY A 223 -4.95 10.19 3.10
N HIS A 224 -4.52 10.77 1.97
CA HIS A 224 -4.63 10.15 0.67
C HIS A 224 -3.44 10.56 -0.21
N PHE A 225 -3.17 9.81 -1.26
CA PHE A 225 -2.18 10.16 -2.28
C PHE A 225 -2.90 10.35 -3.61
N MET A 226 -2.84 11.55 -4.17
CA MET A 226 -3.52 11.94 -5.40
C MET A 226 -2.53 12.42 -6.44
N MET A 227 -2.44 11.69 -7.55
CA MET A 227 -1.65 12.05 -8.70
C MET A 227 -2.55 12.68 -9.75
N MET A 228 -2.33 13.96 -10.01
CA MET A 228 -3.15 14.79 -10.87
C MET A 228 -2.45 15.02 -12.21
N HIS A 229 -3.22 14.81 -13.29
CA HIS A 229 -3.07 15.44 -14.62
C HIS A 229 -1.76 15.26 -15.41
N GLU A 230 -0.70 14.66 -14.86
CA GLU A 230 0.63 14.65 -15.48
C GLU A 230 1.11 13.28 -15.98
N GLN A 231 1.98 13.26 -16.99
CA GLN A 231 2.67 12.06 -17.47
C GLN A 231 4.03 11.88 -16.76
N GLY A 232 4.61 10.68 -16.82
CA GLY A 232 5.92 10.42 -16.19
C GLY A 232 5.87 10.13 -14.69
N GLN A 233 4.71 9.69 -14.20
CA GLN A 233 4.55 9.10 -12.88
C GLN A 233 5.20 7.72 -12.83
N SER A 234 6.08 7.49 -11.86
CA SER A 234 6.68 6.17 -11.59
C SER A 234 6.68 5.89 -10.10
N VAL A 235 6.06 4.79 -9.70
CA VAL A 235 5.99 4.32 -8.31
C VAL A 235 6.34 2.85 -8.30
N GLN A 236 7.47 2.49 -7.68
CA GLN A 236 7.95 1.13 -7.54
C GLN A 236 8.45 0.90 -6.11
N ASN A 237 8.18 -0.28 -5.55
CA ASN A 237 8.66 -0.71 -4.23
C ASN A 237 8.35 0.27 -3.09
N ALA A 238 7.21 0.97 -3.16
CA ALA A 238 6.74 1.89 -2.12
C ALA A 238 5.44 1.38 -1.47
N GLY A 239 5.30 1.61 -0.18
CA GLY A 239 4.14 1.21 0.61
C GLY A 239 3.24 2.39 0.97
N PHE A 240 1.92 2.18 0.85
CA PHE A 240 0.88 3.15 1.16
C PHE A 240 -0.03 2.58 2.26
N TYR A 241 0.05 3.12 3.48
CA TYR A 241 -0.51 2.46 4.66
C TYR A 241 -1.60 3.31 5.32
N GLY A 242 -2.78 2.71 5.51
CA GLY A 242 -3.89 3.39 6.18
C GLY A 242 -4.32 4.68 5.50
N LEU A 243 -4.21 4.75 4.18
CA LEU A 243 -4.66 5.88 3.38
C LEU A 243 -6.07 5.62 2.83
N GLY A 244 -6.73 6.70 2.42
CA GLY A 244 -8.06 6.69 1.85
C GLY A 244 -9.15 6.95 2.89
N ARG A 245 -10.12 7.79 2.51
CA ARG A 245 -11.24 8.24 3.33
C ARG A 245 -12.60 7.82 2.79
N THR A 246 -12.66 7.16 1.62
CA THR A 246 -13.90 6.56 1.13
C THR A 246 -14.17 5.23 1.81
N ASN A 247 -15.25 5.12 2.59
CA ASN A 247 -15.70 3.86 3.16
C ASN A 247 -16.49 3.07 2.09
N LYS A 248 -15.94 1.92 1.66
CA LYS A 248 -16.57 1.06 0.65
C LYS A 248 -17.73 0.21 1.18
N ASN A 249 -17.92 0.15 2.49
CA ASN A 249 -19.06 -0.52 3.13
C ASN A 249 -20.31 0.37 3.16
N GLU A 250 -20.16 1.65 2.82
CA GLU A 250 -21.23 2.63 2.76
C GLU A 250 -21.45 3.11 1.34
N VAL A 251 -22.67 3.52 1.02
CA VAL A 251 -22.95 4.14 -0.28
C VAL A 251 -22.18 5.45 -0.38
N ALA A 252 -21.44 5.60 -1.47
CA ALA A 252 -20.66 6.80 -1.68
C ALA A 252 -21.57 8.02 -1.93
N ASN A 253 -21.26 9.11 -1.23
CA ASN A 253 -22.01 10.36 -1.19
C ASN A 253 -21.05 11.54 -1.42
N ASP A 254 -21.09 12.08 -2.64
CA ASP A 254 -20.20 13.14 -3.10
C ASP A 254 -20.67 14.53 -2.68
N ALA A 255 -19.73 15.50 -2.66
CA ALA A 255 -20.10 16.91 -2.56
C ALA A 255 -21.02 17.29 -3.73
N ARG A 256 -22.12 17.96 -3.41
CA ARG A 256 -23.14 18.36 -4.38
C ARG A 256 -23.57 19.79 -4.16
N GLU A 257 -23.98 20.43 -5.23
CA GLU A 257 -24.54 21.78 -5.16
C GLU A 257 -26.02 21.68 -4.73
N ILE A 258 -26.39 22.39 -3.67
CA ILE A 258 -27.74 22.52 -3.15
C ILE A 258 -28.04 24.02 -3.08
N ASP A 259 -29.04 24.48 -3.82
CA ASP A 259 -29.45 25.89 -3.86
C ASP A 259 -28.31 26.88 -4.16
N GLY A 260 -27.38 26.49 -5.04
CA GLY A 260 -26.21 27.30 -5.42
C GLY A 260 -25.03 27.24 -4.46
N VAL A 261 -25.14 26.46 -3.37
CA VAL A 261 -24.07 26.27 -2.38
C VAL A 261 -23.50 24.86 -2.53
N LEU A 262 -22.18 24.76 -2.67
CA LEU A 262 -21.51 23.46 -2.65
C LEU A 262 -21.53 22.93 -1.22
N THR A 263 -22.21 21.80 -0.99
CA THR A 263 -22.30 21.13 0.31
C THR A 263 -21.47 19.85 0.29
N ALA A 264 -20.72 19.61 1.37
CA ALA A 264 -19.87 18.44 1.47
C ALA A 264 -20.68 17.14 1.56
N GLY A 265 -20.18 16.10 0.90
CA GLY A 265 -20.69 14.74 1.06
C GLY A 265 -20.06 14.05 2.28
N THR A 266 -20.76 13.07 2.84
CA THR A 266 -20.31 12.31 4.03
C THR A 266 -19.39 11.13 3.70
N ASN A 267 -19.38 10.66 2.44
CA ASN A 267 -18.56 9.53 2.01
C ASN A 267 -18.13 9.72 0.54
N GLN A 268 -17.25 10.70 0.30
CA GLN A 268 -16.91 11.13 -1.05
C GLN A 268 -16.16 10.05 -1.83
N ARG A 269 -16.49 9.88 -3.11
CA ARG A 269 -15.82 8.98 -4.05
C ARG A 269 -14.41 9.46 -4.36
N GLY A 270 -13.53 8.49 -4.65
CA GLY A 270 -12.18 8.78 -5.11
C GLY A 270 -11.28 9.38 -4.04
N ARG A 271 -11.62 9.26 -2.75
CA ARG A 271 -10.65 9.43 -1.66
C ARG A 271 -10.09 8.06 -1.30
N ILE A 272 -9.47 7.43 -2.30
CA ILE A 272 -8.79 6.13 -2.16
C ILE A 272 -7.32 6.35 -1.80
N GLY A 273 -6.68 5.32 -1.21
CA GLY A 273 -5.32 5.46 -0.68
C GLY A 273 -4.29 5.96 -1.71
N LEU A 274 -4.40 5.48 -2.95
CA LEU A 274 -3.67 5.97 -4.12
C LEU A 274 -4.68 6.22 -5.26
N LEU A 275 -4.82 7.48 -5.67
CA LEU A 275 -5.65 7.89 -6.81
C LEU A 275 -4.77 8.41 -7.95
N ASP A 276 -4.87 7.78 -9.11
CA ASP A 276 -4.33 8.30 -10.36
C ASP A 276 -5.46 8.89 -11.22
N ARG A 277 -5.45 10.21 -11.41
CA ARG A 277 -6.48 10.94 -12.14
C ARG A 277 -6.06 11.24 -13.58
N ARG A 278 -5.93 10.18 -14.40
CA ARG A 278 -5.74 10.31 -15.86
C ARG A 278 -7.06 10.60 -16.59
N HIS A 279 -7.18 11.78 -17.20
CA HIS A 279 -8.24 12.04 -18.19
C HIS A 279 -7.87 11.40 -19.55
N ARG A 280 -8.23 10.13 -19.77
CA ARG A 280 -8.22 9.56 -21.13
C ARG A 280 -9.45 10.07 -21.91
N ARG A 281 -9.24 10.96 -22.88
CA ARG A 281 -10.17 11.11 -24.02
C ARG A 281 -10.25 9.74 -24.72
N ARG A 282 -11.48 9.25 -24.93
CA ARG A 282 -11.89 8.10 -25.77
C ARG A 282 -10.76 7.22 -26.33
N PHE A 283 -10.64 5.99 -25.83
CA PHE A 283 -10.02 4.92 -26.60
C PHE A 283 -10.99 4.49 -27.71
N GLY A 284 -10.77 5.03 -28.91
CA GLY A 284 -11.35 4.53 -30.15
C GLY A 284 -10.36 3.61 -30.85
N GLY A 285 -10.63 2.30 -30.78
CA GLY A 285 -10.23 1.25 -31.74
C GLY A 285 -8.89 0.52 -31.51
N PRO A 286 -8.67 -0.66 -32.12
CA PRO A 286 -9.61 -1.60 -32.75
C PRO A 286 -9.80 -2.92 -31.95
N ARG A 287 -10.93 -3.59 -32.24
CA ARG A 287 -11.24 -4.97 -31.83
C ARG A 287 -10.34 -5.97 -32.58
N ASP A 288 -10.29 -7.20 -32.06
CA ASP A 288 -9.42 -8.35 -32.42
C ASP A 288 -8.12 -8.30 -31.62
N TRP A 289 -7.87 -9.19 -30.65
CA TRP A 289 -7.64 -10.62 -30.86
C TRP A 289 -8.16 -11.48 -29.71
N LEU A 290 -9.09 -12.39 -30.02
CA LEU A 290 -9.40 -13.57 -29.22
C LEU A 290 -9.81 -14.66 -30.22
N ARG A 291 -8.88 -15.58 -30.55
CA ARG A 291 -9.18 -16.95 -31.01
C ARG A 291 -7.91 -17.78 -31.25
N ARG A 292 -7.90 -18.95 -30.60
CA ARG A 292 -7.19 -20.22 -30.89
C ARG A 292 -5.76 -20.37 -30.39
N ALA A 293 -5.59 -21.22 -29.38
CA ALA A 293 -5.09 -22.60 -29.51
C ALA A 293 -5.53 -23.34 -28.22
N LEU A 294 -6.08 -24.55 -28.25
CA LEU A 294 -5.31 -25.80 -28.30
C LEU A 294 -4.09 -25.76 -27.39
#